data_AF-A0A183E0B6-F1
#
_entry.id   AF-A0A183E0B6-F1
#
_cell.length_a   1.000
_cell.length_b   1.000
_cell.length_c   1.000
_cell.angle_alpha   90.00
_cell.angle_beta   90.00
_cell.angle_gamma   90.00
#
_symmetry.space_group_name_H-M   'P 1'
#
loop_
_entity.id
_entity.type
_entity.pdbx_description
1 polymer ?
#
loop_
_entity_poly.entity_id
_entity_poly.type
_entity_poly.pdbx_seq_one_letter_code
_entity_poly.pdbx_strand_id
1 'polypeptide(L)'
;MARLLEQRRSLIELRQVLHSLLMKNPTFLPGQIEYSKALLMARDWERCMEQVQRTLLLQHDCLPVRLLDLFHELAVKGSLQATENSLREVAEIIQNNEARNHKLHYEIAQILFRTAPADHPAVKFARFFPFIFLSHTHF
;
A
#
# COMPACT_ATOMS: atom_id res chain seq x y z
N MET A 1 10.06 -18.81 -8.20
CA MET A 1 8.99 -19.02 -9.21
C MET A 1 8.08 -17.80 -9.36
N ALA A 2 7.46 -17.26 -8.29
CA ALA A 2 6.57 -16.09 -8.39
C ALA A 2 7.22 -14.87 -9.09
N ARG A 3 8.41 -14.43 -8.64
CA ARG A 3 9.17 -13.32 -9.29
C ARG A 3 9.52 -13.58 -10.76
N LEU A 4 9.68 -14.86 -11.15
CA LEU A 4 10.00 -15.25 -12.53
C LEU A 4 8.73 -15.27 -13.41
N LEU A 5 7.56 -15.55 -12.83
CA LEU A 5 6.27 -15.48 -13.51
C LEU A 5 5.78 -14.02 -13.67
N GLU A 6 6.08 -13.16 -12.69
CA GLU A 6 5.88 -11.71 -12.77
C GLU A 6 6.66 -11.12 -13.96
N GLN A 7 7.92 -11.52 -14.14
CA GLN A 7 8.74 -11.14 -15.29
C GLN A 7 8.22 -11.69 -16.63
N ARG A 8 7.53 -12.84 -16.62
CA ARG A 8 6.92 -13.46 -17.81
C ARG A 8 5.51 -12.95 -18.12
N ARG A 9 4.94 -12.04 -17.30
CA ARG A 9 3.57 -11.51 -17.40
C ARG A 9 2.46 -12.58 -17.40
N SER A 10 2.73 -13.78 -16.91
CA SER A 10 1.72 -14.83 -16.78
C SER A 10 0.91 -14.61 -15.49
N LEU A 11 -0.01 -13.64 -15.52
CA LEU A 11 -0.79 -13.22 -14.34
C LEU A 11 -1.73 -14.32 -13.83
N ILE A 12 -2.17 -15.22 -14.71
CA ILE A 12 -3.07 -16.32 -14.34
C ILE A 12 -2.31 -17.37 -13.53
N GLU A 13 -1.16 -17.82 -14.02
CA GLU A 13 -0.31 -18.80 -13.33
C GLU A 13 0.26 -18.23 -12.04
N LEU A 14 0.65 -16.94 -12.04
CA LEU A 14 1.12 -16.26 -10.83
C LEU A 14 0.08 -16.31 -9.72
N ARG A 15 -1.19 -15.98 -10.03
CA ARG A 15 -2.29 -16.06 -9.05
C ARG A 15 -2.53 -17.48 -8.56
N GLN A 16 -2.49 -18.48 -9.45
CA GLN A 16 -2.68 -19.88 -9.06
C GLN A 16 -1.58 -20.35 -8.10
N VAL A 17 -0.31 -20.05 -8.41
CA VAL A 17 0.83 -20.42 -7.56
C VAL A 17 0.76 -19.73 -6.21
N LEU A 18 0.45 -18.43 -6.20
CA LEU A 18 0.30 -17.67 -4.95
C LEU A 18 -0.90 -18.16 -4.12
N HIS A 19 -2.04 -18.45 -4.76
CA HIS A 19 -3.19 -19.01 -4.09
C HIS A 19 -2.88 -20.38 -3.47
N SER A 20 -2.22 -21.29 -4.20
CA SER A 20 -1.79 -22.59 -3.67
C SER A 20 -0.81 -22.45 -2.50
N LEU A 21 0.07 -21.45 -2.53
CA LEU A 21 0.98 -21.14 -1.42
C LEU A 21 0.20 -20.67 -0.19
N LEU A 22 -0.77 -19.77 -0.37
CA LEU A 22 -1.58 -19.22 0.72
C LEU A 22 -2.54 -20.26 1.32
N MET A 23 -3.06 -21.19 0.53
CA MET A 23 -3.86 -22.31 1.05
C MET A 23 -3.04 -23.22 1.98
N LYS A 24 -1.74 -23.37 1.72
CA LYS A 24 -0.84 -24.14 2.59
C LYS A 24 -0.36 -23.32 3.78
N ASN A 25 -0.15 -22.01 3.60
CA ASN A 25 0.41 -21.11 4.61
C ASN A 25 -0.37 -19.78 4.64
N PRO A 26 -1.55 -19.74 5.28
CA PRO A 26 -2.41 -18.56 5.24
C PRO A 26 -1.83 -17.35 6.00
N THR A 27 -0.93 -17.57 6.96
CA THR A 27 -0.30 -16.49 7.74
C THR A 27 0.99 -15.96 7.12
N PHE A 28 1.39 -16.47 5.94
CA PHE A 28 2.64 -16.06 5.30
C PHE A 28 2.53 -14.66 4.66
N LEU A 29 2.89 -13.63 5.42
CA LEU A 29 2.72 -12.22 5.05
C LEU A 29 3.34 -11.84 3.69
N PRO A 30 4.59 -12.24 3.35
CA PRO A 30 5.14 -11.91 2.03
C PRO A 30 4.30 -12.49 0.89
N GLY A 31 3.73 -13.69 1.07
CA GLY A 31 2.81 -14.29 0.10
C GLY A 31 1.50 -13.51 -0.03
N GLN A 32 0.96 -13.03 1.10
CA GLN A 32 -0.26 -12.22 1.13
C GLN A 32 -0.06 -10.89 0.38
N ILE A 33 1.07 -10.22 0.60
CA ILE A 33 1.45 -8.96 -0.10
C ILE A 33 1.58 -9.19 -1.61
N GLU A 34 2.31 -10.23 -2.03
CA GLU A 34 2.51 -10.53 -3.45
C GLU A 34 1.20 -10.96 -4.13
N TYR A 35 0.30 -11.62 -3.42
CA TYR A 35 -1.02 -11.96 -3.94
C TYR A 35 -1.91 -10.73 -4.13
N SER A 36 -1.90 -9.77 -3.18
CA SER A 36 -2.59 -8.48 -3.35
C SER A 36 -2.09 -7.73 -4.58
N LYS A 37 -0.77 -7.68 -4.80
CA LYS A 37 -0.19 -7.07 -6.01
C LYS A 37 -0.62 -7.80 -7.28
N ALA A 38 -0.63 -9.13 -7.27
CA ALA A 38 -1.07 -9.91 -8.43
C ALA A 38 -2.55 -9.66 -8.79
N LEU A 39 -3.41 -9.46 -7.79
CA LEU A 39 -4.82 -9.08 -7.98
C LEU A 39 -4.95 -7.66 -8.53
N LEU A 40 -4.18 -6.71 -8.00
CA LEU A 40 -4.09 -5.35 -8.53
C LEU A 40 -3.66 -5.34 -10.01
N MET A 41 -2.62 -6.09 -10.37
CA MET A 41 -2.13 -6.20 -11.76
C MET A 41 -3.20 -6.78 -12.70
N ALA A 42 -4.06 -7.67 -12.18
CA ALA A 42 -5.20 -8.21 -12.89
C ALA A 42 -6.41 -7.26 -12.95
N ARG A 43 -6.32 -6.07 -12.35
CA ARG A 43 -7.39 -5.05 -12.23
C ARG A 43 -8.63 -5.55 -11.50
N ASP A 44 -8.47 -6.59 -10.66
CA ASP A 44 -9.55 -7.17 -9.87
C ASP A 44 -9.57 -6.50 -8.48
N TRP A 45 -10.12 -5.28 -8.45
CA TRP A 45 -10.14 -4.44 -7.24
C TRP A 45 -10.95 -5.06 -6.10
N GLU A 46 -12.07 -5.71 -6.41
CA GLU A 46 -12.94 -6.34 -5.41
C GLU A 46 -12.17 -7.41 -4.63
N ARG A 47 -11.57 -8.38 -5.33
CA ARG A 47 -10.77 -9.43 -4.68
C ARG A 47 -9.50 -8.87 -4.06
N CYS A 48 -8.90 -7.84 -4.66
CA CYS A 48 -7.74 -7.17 -4.08
C CYS A 48 -8.08 -6.56 -2.72
N MET A 49 -9.24 -5.90 -2.58
CA MET A 49 -9.64 -5.27 -1.33
C MET A 49 -10.03 -6.28 -0.25
N GLU A 50 -10.71 -7.38 -0.61
CA GLU A 50 -10.92 -8.50 0.32
C GLU A 50 -9.59 -9.03 0.87
N GLN A 51 -8.61 -9.18 -0.01
CA GLN A 51 -7.29 -9.68 0.33
C GLN A 51 -6.49 -8.68 1.18
N VAL A 52 -6.59 -7.39 0.88
CA VAL A 52 -6.03 -6.29 1.68
C VAL A 52 -6.59 -6.33 3.10
N GLN A 53 -7.92 -6.41 3.25
CA GLN A 53 -8.57 -6.47 4.56
C GLN A 53 -8.12 -7.70 5.36
N ARG A 54 -8.06 -8.89 4.73
CA ARG A 54 -7.54 -10.10 5.39
C ARG A 54 -6.09 -9.93 5.85
N THR A 55 -5.26 -9.27 5.05
CA THR A 55 -3.85 -9.05 5.39
C THR A 55 -3.72 -8.04 6.53
N LEU A 56 -4.54 -6.99 6.56
CA LEU A 56 -4.58 -6.01 7.65
C LEU A 56 -5.09 -6.60 8.96
N LEU A 57 -5.98 -7.59 8.91
CA LEU A 57 -6.40 -8.37 10.11
C LEU A 57 -5.26 -9.22 10.67
N LEU A 58 -4.35 -9.70 9.81
CA LEU A 58 -3.16 -10.46 10.24
C LEU A 58 -2.06 -9.55 10.75
N GLN A 59 -1.81 -8.44 10.04
CA GLN A 59 -0.81 -7.44 10.40
C GLN A 59 -1.30 -6.06 10.00
N HIS A 60 -1.75 -5.30 11.00
CA HIS A 60 -2.27 -3.95 10.84
C HIS A 60 -1.22 -2.97 10.27
N ASP A 61 0.03 -3.10 10.69
CA ASP A 61 1.11 -2.16 10.35
C ASP A 61 1.81 -2.51 9.03
N CYS A 62 1.15 -3.26 8.15
CA CYS A 62 1.69 -3.65 6.86
C CYS A 62 1.59 -2.48 5.85
N LEU A 63 2.63 -1.64 5.81
CA LEU A 63 2.65 -0.44 4.96
C LEU A 63 2.35 -0.71 3.46
N PRO A 64 2.90 -1.74 2.79
CA PRO A 64 2.60 -1.97 1.37
C PRO A 64 1.12 -2.21 1.09
N VAL A 65 0.44 -2.91 2.00
CA VAL A 65 -0.98 -3.23 1.88
C VAL A 65 -1.83 -2.02 2.24
N ARG A 66 -1.41 -1.25 3.25
CA ARG A 66 -2.08 0.00 3.62
C ARG A 66 -2.02 1.05 2.50
N LEU A 67 -0.92 1.11 1.75
CA LEU A 67 -0.82 1.98 0.58
C LEU A 67 -1.81 1.56 -0.51
N LEU A 68 -2.04 0.27 -0.73
CA LEU A 68 -3.06 -0.21 -1.67
C LEU A 68 -4.48 0.23 -1.27
N ASP A 69 -4.80 0.15 0.01
CA ASP A 69 -6.06 0.63 0.58
C ASP A 69 -6.24 2.14 0.35
N LEU A 70 -5.21 2.93 0.66
CA LEU A 70 -5.19 4.38 0.41
C LEU A 70 -5.41 4.70 -1.08
N PHE A 71 -4.75 3.98 -2.00
CA PHE A 71 -4.93 4.20 -3.43
C PHE A 71 -6.34 3.83 -3.90
N HIS A 72 -6.93 2.79 -3.34
CA HIS A 72 -8.31 2.43 -3.65
C HIS A 72 -9.30 3.50 -3.18
N GLU A 73 -9.15 4.01 -1.95
CA GLU A 73 -9.98 5.11 -1.44
C GLU A 73 -9.83 6.38 -2.29
N LEU A 74 -8.61 6.70 -2.72
CA LEU A 74 -8.29 7.91 -3.45
C LEU A 74 -8.70 7.84 -4.94
N ALA A 75 -8.44 6.73 -5.62
CA ALA A 75 -8.60 6.61 -7.07
C ALA A 75 -9.90 5.93 -7.51
N VAL A 76 -10.52 5.09 -6.66
CA VAL A 76 -11.71 4.32 -7.02
C VAL A 76 -12.95 4.85 -6.30
N LYS A 77 -12.90 5.02 -4.98
CA LYS A 77 -14.06 5.49 -4.20
C LYS A 77 -14.19 7.01 -4.18
N GLY A 78 -13.07 7.74 -4.12
CA GLY A 78 -13.05 9.21 -4.03
C GLY A 78 -13.61 9.77 -2.71
N SER A 79 -13.68 8.97 -1.64
CA SER A 79 -14.19 9.43 -0.34
C SER A 79 -13.12 10.23 0.39
N LEU A 80 -13.34 11.54 0.53
CA LEU A 80 -12.40 12.45 1.21
C LEU A 80 -12.14 12.02 2.66
N GLN A 81 -13.20 11.72 3.41
CA GLN A 81 -13.10 11.36 4.83
C GLN A 81 -12.37 10.03 5.04
N ALA A 82 -12.66 9.02 4.22
CA ALA A 82 -11.96 7.73 4.30
C ALA A 82 -10.49 7.89 3.90
N THR A 83 -10.21 8.67 2.85
CA THR A 83 -8.84 8.96 2.42
C THR A 83 -8.04 9.68 3.52
N GLU A 84 -8.62 10.66 4.21
CA GLU A 84 -7.96 11.35 5.32
C GLU A 84 -7.62 10.41 6.49
N ASN A 85 -8.52 9.49 6.83
CA ASN A 85 -8.26 8.48 7.85
C ASN A 85 -7.13 7.53 7.41
N SER A 86 -7.17 7.01 6.18
CA SER A 86 -6.10 6.16 5.65
C SER A 86 -4.76 6.90 5.58
N LEU A 87 -4.74 8.20 5.25
CA LEU A 87 -3.52 9.02 5.27
C LEU A 87 -2.93 9.13 6.68
N ARG A 88 -3.78 9.31 7.71
CA ARG A 88 -3.34 9.36 9.10
C ARG A 88 -2.71 8.04 9.54
N GLU A 89 -3.36 6.92 9.24
CA GLU A 89 -2.84 5.58 9.54
C GLU A 89 -1.50 5.30 8.83
N VAL A 90 -1.36 5.69 7.56
CA VAL A 90 -0.09 5.59 6.82
C VAL A 90 1.01 6.43 7.48
N ALA A 91 0.68 7.63 7.97
CA ALA A 91 1.65 8.49 8.66
C ALA A 91 2.16 7.86 9.95
N GLU A 92 1.26 7.30 10.76
CA GLU A 92 1.59 6.64 12.01
C GLU A 92 2.48 5.42 11.77
N ILE A 93 2.14 4.58 10.79
CA ILE A 93 2.95 3.39 10.44
C ILE A 93 4.35 3.81 9.98
N ILE A 94 4.45 4.85 9.15
CA ILE A 94 5.74 5.34 8.67
C ILE A 94 6.57 5.91 9.82
N GLN A 95 5.96 6.68 10.72
CA GLN A 95 6.64 7.24 11.88
C GLN A 95 7.16 6.15 12.83
N ASN A 96 6.40 5.08 13.01
CA ASN A 96 6.76 4.01 13.93
C ASN A 96 7.81 3.04 13.34
N ASN A 97 7.70 2.73 12.04
CA ASN A 97 8.47 1.65 11.42
C ASN A 97 9.58 2.12 10.46
N GLU A 98 9.39 3.25 9.78
CA GLU A 98 10.20 3.65 8.61
C GLU A 98 10.63 5.13 8.64
N ALA A 99 10.65 5.79 9.81
CA ALA A 99 10.85 7.24 9.92
C ALA A 99 12.16 7.78 9.28
N ARG A 100 13.19 6.94 9.18
CA ARG A 100 14.50 7.28 8.58
C ARG A 100 14.58 6.94 7.09
N ASN A 101 13.53 6.34 6.52
CA ASN A 101 13.50 5.91 5.14
C ASN A 101 13.04 7.05 4.22
N HIS A 102 13.91 8.06 4.07
CA HIS A 102 13.62 9.25 3.27
C HIS A 102 13.30 8.92 1.80
N LYS A 103 13.86 7.84 1.26
CA LYS A 103 13.56 7.36 -0.10
C LYS A 103 12.09 6.92 -0.21
N LEU A 104 11.62 6.11 0.73
CA LEU A 104 10.23 5.67 0.77
C LEU A 104 9.27 6.85 0.94
N HIS A 105 9.61 7.81 1.79
CA HIS A 105 8.81 9.03 1.98
C HIS A 105 8.66 9.80 0.68
N TYR A 106 9.76 9.97 -0.05
CA TYR A 106 9.77 10.65 -1.35
C TYR A 106 8.94 9.90 -2.40
N GLU A 107 9.08 8.57 -2.48
CA GLU A 107 8.32 7.74 -3.42
C GLU A 107 6.80 7.83 -3.14
N ILE A 108 6.39 7.74 -1.87
CA ILE A 108 4.98 7.87 -1.47
C ILE A 108 4.45 9.26 -1.82
N ALA A 109 5.18 10.32 -1.45
CA ALA A 109 4.78 11.70 -1.75
C ALA A 109 4.62 11.92 -3.26
N GLN A 110 5.58 11.44 -4.07
CA GLN A 110 5.54 11.56 -5.52
C GLN A 110 4.31 10.88 -6.13
N ILE A 111 3.93 9.71 -5.62
CA ILE A 111 2.73 9.02 -6.12
C ILE A 111 1.47 9.81 -5.74
N LEU A 112 1.34 10.26 -4.48
CA LEU A 112 0.18 11.05 -4.03
C LEU A 112 0.01 12.36 -4.82
N PHE A 113 1.10 13.04 -5.15
CA PHE A 113 1.09 14.23 -6.01
C PHE A 113 0.58 13.94 -7.43
N ARG A 114 0.83 12.75 -7.96
CA ARG A 114 0.43 12.36 -9.33
C ARG A 114 -1.01 11.85 -9.40
N THR A 115 -1.53 11.29 -8.30
CA THR A 115 -2.85 10.65 -8.28
C THR A 115 -3.96 11.58 -7.84
N ALA A 116 -3.67 12.64 -7.09
CA ALA A 116 -4.68 13.52 -6.50
C ALA A 116 -4.63 14.95 -7.06
N PRO A 117 -5.79 15.65 -7.14
CA PRO A 117 -5.82 17.06 -7.55
C PRO A 117 -5.14 17.96 -6.51
N ALA A 118 -4.68 19.15 -6.94
CA ALA A 118 -3.79 20.02 -6.16
C ALA A 118 -4.33 20.42 -4.76
N ASP A 119 -5.64 20.56 -4.61
CA ASP A 119 -6.29 20.95 -3.36
C ASP A 119 -6.66 19.76 -2.45
N HIS A 120 -6.38 18.54 -2.90
CA HIS A 120 -6.75 17.31 -2.19
C HIS A 120 -5.93 17.11 -0.90
N PRO A 121 -6.52 16.56 0.17
CA PRO A 121 -5.81 16.24 1.41
C PRO A 121 -4.54 15.41 1.21
N ALA A 122 -4.55 14.49 0.26
CA ALA A 122 -3.37 13.69 -0.11
C ALA A 122 -2.17 14.52 -0.63
N VAL A 123 -2.44 15.60 -1.36
CA VAL A 123 -1.38 16.51 -1.84
C VAL A 123 -0.85 17.36 -0.70
N LYS A 124 -1.75 17.85 0.17
CA LYS A 124 -1.35 18.56 1.40
C LYS A 124 -0.47 17.68 2.27
N PHE A 125 -0.89 16.43 2.49
CA PHE A 125 -0.12 15.43 3.21
C PHE A 125 1.27 15.22 2.61
N ALA A 126 1.36 15.02 1.29
CA ALA A 126 2.62 14.84 0.58
C ALA A 126 3.57 16.06 0.69
N ARG A 127 3.04 17.28 0.81
CA ARG A 127 3.84 18.51 1.01
C ARG A 127 4.49 18.58 2.38
N PHE A 128 3.79 18.14 3.43
CA PHE A 128 4.30 18.20 4.81
C PHE A 128 5.12 16.97 5.21
N PHE A 129 5.01 15.88 4.43
CA PHE A 129 5.71 14.62 4.64
C PHE A 129 7.24 14.73 4.77
N PRO A 130 7.96 15.57 4.01
CA PRO A 130 9.41 15.73 4.16
C PRO A 130 9.82 16.58 5.38
N PHE A 131 8.95 17.50 5.82
CA PHE A 131 9.30 18.52 6.82
C PHE A 131 9.04 18.08 8.26
N ILE A 132 8.01 17.27 8.51
CA ILE A 132 7.65 16.78 9.86
C ILE A 132 8.77 15.89 10.45
N PHE A 133 9.52 15.20 9.60
CA PHE A 133 10.60 14.29 10.05
C PHE A 133 11.97 14.96 10.18
N LEU A 134 12.17 16.15 9.58
CA LEU A 134 13.38 16.96 9.75
C LEU A 134 13.35 17.81 11.04
N SER A 135 12.17 18.12 11.58
CA SER A 135 12.03 18.88 12.83
C SER A 135 12.27 18.07 14.10
N HIS A 136 12.32 16.73 14.02
CA HIS A 136 12.58 15.85 15.17
C HIS A 136 14.02 15.33 15.27
N THR A 137 14.94 15.78 14.41
CA THR A 137 16.38 15.43 14.48
C THR A 137 17.23 16.45 15.25
N HIS A 138 16.62 17.41 15.94
CA HIS A 138 17.30 18.29 16.88
C HIS A 138 16.61 18.21 18.24
N PHE A 139 17.04 17.28 19.09
CA PHE A 139 17.20 17.44 20.54
C PHE A 139 18.04 16.28 21.09
#